data_AF-E4UN83-F1
#
_entry.id   AF-E4UN83-F1
#
_cell.length_a   1.000
_cell.length_b   1.000
_cell.length_c   1.000
_cell.angle_alpha   90.00
_cell.angle_beta   90.00
_cell.angle_gamma   90.00
#
_symmetry.space_group_name_H-M   'P 1'
#
loop_
_entity.id
_entity.type
_entity.pdbx_description
1 polymer ?
#
loop_
_entity_poly.entity_id
_entity_poly.type
_entity_poly.pdbx_seq_one_letter_code
_entity_poly.pdbx_strand_id
1 'polypeptide(L)'
;MLSTIVRFSVLPLILAWLVLLAAPVQADNFLSHAYERLWLWERYQIACAIEGPDKQQSILPFKTQKGQESKNNKGTGPDKMLTYTEFITRLDDKPLPPDVGKLTPPGDGRSVTDAVSELIKNKVTGELNIITIDPSLRGKNYNKPPESGGGKKPGTNGGSRSLYDPKDPYRTPYTVLFDKLENSLSKYRLDDKNKAVIDKHIENLKACSKATVQLRAEKTMDFVAKKLAAPVADGGLGIDVRLTWKDSTIPGADKYPEIDFKETYEANKEKLKNAGFKNRKDVTDWVTRFGDPKYAGKVEFGPGAFSHFRTLVTWRDAEHRINLSAAELGTCKLE
;
A
#
# COMPACT_ATOMS: atom_id res chain seq x y z
N MET A 1 42.31 -52.03 5.29
CA MET A 1 42.35 -50.67 4.70
C MET A 1 41.02 -50.41 4.00
N LEU A 2 40.11 -49.64 4.62
CA LEU A 2 38.93 -49.10 3.95
C LEU A 2 38.85 -47.63 4.37
N SER A 3 39.14 -46.74 3.42
CA SER A 3 39.05 -45.29 3.55
C SER A 3 37.60 -44.89 3.31
N THR A 4 36.92 -44.42 4.35
CA THR A 4 35.57 -43.86 4.25
C THR A 4 35.70 -42.38 3.89
N ILE A 5 35.48 -42.07 2.61
CA ILE A 5 35.40 -40.69 2.13
C ILE A 5 34.07 -40.10 2.61
N VAL A 6 34.12 -39.24 3.63
CA VAL A 6 32.99 -38.42 4.06
C VAL A 6 32.77 -37.34 3.00
N ARG A 7 31.76 -37.52 2.14
CA ARG A 7 31.31 -36.49 1.20
C ARG A 7 30.53 -35.43 1.99
N PHE A 8 31.17 -34.32 2.31
CA PHE A 8 30.47 -33.13 2.79
C PHE A 8 29.60 -32.59 1.64
N SER A 9 28.29 -32.75 1.77
CA SER A 9 27.35 -32.10 0.87
C SER A 9 27.45 -30.60 1.09
N VAL A 10 27.83 -29.85 0.06
CA VAL A 10 27.88 -28.37 0.05
C VAL A 10 26.46 -27.78 -0.08
N LEU A 11 25.48 -28.63 -0.40
CA LEU A 11 24.07 -28.28 -0.60
C LEU A 11 23.40 -27.57 0.60
N PRO A 12 23.63 -27.97 1.87
CA PRO A 12 23.04 -27.28 3.03
C PRO A 12 23.61 -25.87 3.23
N LEU A 13 24.89 -25.66 2.91
CA LEU A 13 25.54 -24.35 2.97
C LEU A 13 25.00 -23.42 1.88
N ILE A 14 24.76 -23.94 0.67
CA ILE A 14 24.16 -23.19 -0.45
C ILE A 14 22.67 -22.88 -0.16
N LEU A 15 21.92 -23.81 0.42
CA LEU A 15 20.54 -23.58 0.85
C LEU A 15 20.45 -22.54 1.99
N ALA A 16 21.34 -22.61 2.99
CA ALA A 16 21.41 -21.60 4.04
C ALA A 16 21.79 -20.21 3.50
N TRP A 17 22.69 -20.15 2.50
CA TRP A 17 23.02 -18.91 1.79
C TRP A 17 21.85 -18.36 0.96
N LEU A 18 21.08 -19.22 0.28
CA LEU A 18 19.89 -18.82 -0.48
C LEU A 18 18.77 -18.30 0.44
N VAL A 19 18.61 -18.87 1.63
CA VAL A 19 17.65 -18.38 2.64
C VAL A 19 18.09 -17.03 3.22
N LEU A 20 19.40 -16.80 3.41
CA LEU A 20 19.94 -15.52 3.87
C LEU A 20 19.86 -14.41 2.80
N LEU A 21 20.00 -14.75 1.51
CA LEU A 21 19.86 -13.79 0.39
C LEU A 21 18.40 -13.44 0.07
N ALA A 22 17.43 -14.26 0.48
CA ALA A 22 16.00 -13.97 0.34
C ALA A 22 15.46 -13.03 1.44
N ALA A 23 16.24 -12.79 2.50
CA ALA A 23 15.76 -12.17 3.74
C ALA A 23 15.56 -10.63 3.75
N PRO A 24 15.98 -9.78 2.77
CA PRO A 24 15.64 -8.35 2.83
C PRO A 24 14.57 -7.89 1.83
N VAL A 25 14.03 -8.73 0.94
CA VAL A 25 13.06 -8.23 -0.08
C VAL A 25 11.64 -8.08 0.47
N GLN A 26 11.32 -8.80 1.55
CA GLN A 26 9.98 -8.88 2.14
C GLN A 26 9.76 -7.90 3.32
N ALA A 27 10.81 -7.45 4.02
CA ALA A 27 10.68 -6.67 5.26
C ALA A 27 10.04 -5.29 5.08
N ASP A 28 10.41 -4.53 4.05
CA ASP A 28 9.92 -3.15 3.85
C ASP A 28 8.43 -3.05 3.53
N ASN A 29 7.88 -4.03 2.79
CA ASN A 29 6.44 -4.05 2.52
C ASN A 29 5.65 -4.23 3.82
N PHE A 30 6.12 -5.07 4.74
CA PHE A 30 5.48 -5.29 6.03
C PHE A 30 5.46 -4.03 6.90
N LEU A 31 6.52 -3.23 6.88
CA LEU A 31 6.57 -1.98 7.62
C LEU A 31 5.52 -0.99 7.09
N SER A 32 5.43 -0.81 5.78
CA SER A 32 4.40 0.05 5.18
C SER A 32 3.00 -0.45 5.55
N HIS A 33 2.74 -1.75 5.43
CA HIS A 33 1.47 -2.37 5.82
C HIS A 33 1.12 -2.23 7.30
N ALA A 34 2.11 -2.10 8.20
CA ALA A 34 1.87 -1.81 9.61
C ALA A 34 1.33 -0.39 9.80
N TYR A 35 1.94 0.61 9.15
CA TYR A 35 1.44 1.99 9.16
C TYR A 35 0.06 2.11 8.52
N GLU A 36 -0.23 1.38 7.44
CA GLU A 36 -1.54 1.37 6.80
C GLU A 36 -2.64 0.85 7.74
N ARG A 37 -2.34 -0.18 8.55
CA ARG A 37 -3.26 -0.72 9.55
C ARG A 37 -3.55 0.28 10.66
N LEU A 38 -2.52 0.94 11.17
CA LEU A 38 -2.69 1.99 12.18
C LEU A 38 -3.49 3.16 11.61
N TRP A 39 -3.23 3.55 10.37
CA TRP A 39 -4.01 4.56 9.68
C TRP A 39 -5.50 4.16 9.64
N LEU A 40 -5.82 2.92 9.22
CA LEU A 40 -7.19 2.40 9.23
C LEU A 40 -7.81 2.34 10.63
N TRP A 41 -7.03 2.04 11.67
CA TRP A 41 -7.49 2.03 13.05
C TRP A 41 -7.91 3.43 13.52
N GLU A 42 -7.08 4.45 13.28
CA GLU A 42 -7.42 5.83 13.61
C GLU A 42 -8.69 6.30 12.87
N ARG A 43 -8.83 5.89 11.60
CA ARG A 43 -10.04 6.15 10.81
C ARG A 43 -11.29 5.50 11.41
N TYR A 44 -11.15 4.26 11.88
CA TYR A 44 -12.22 3.55 12.56
C TYR A 44 -12.65 4.24 13.85
N GLN A 45 -11.69 4.70 14.66
CA GLN A 45 -11.95 5.42 15.90
C GLN A 45 -12.71 6.73 15.64
N ILE A 46 -12.24 7.55 14.70
CA ILE A 46 -12.90 8.81 14.32
C ILE A 46 -14.35 8.55 13.92
N ALA A 47 -14.57 7.59 13.02
CA ALA A 47 -15.88 7.40 12.45
C ALA A 47 -16.87 6.77 13.44
N CYS A 48 -16.42 5.88 14.34
CA CYS A 48 -17.27 5.40 15.43
C CYS A 48 -17.61 6.50 16.44
N ALA A 49 -16.68 7.42 16.72
CA ALA A 49 -16.91 8.54 17.63
C ALA A 49 -17.87 9.59 17.04
N ILE A 50 -17.89 9.78 15.71
CA ILE A 50 -18.75 10.75 15.03
C ILE A 50 -20.11 10.16 14.66
N GLU A 51 -20.13 8.99 14.02
CA GLU A 51 -21.37 8.40 13.49
C GLU A 51 -22.08 7.49 14.48
N GLY A 52 -21.38 7.03 15.51
CA GLY A 52 -21.87 6.05 16.48
C GLY A 52 -21.34 4.63 16.21
N PRO A 53 -21.16 3.82 17.26
CA PRO A 53 -20.75 2.40 17.16
C PRO A 53 -21.67 1.53 16.30
N ASP A 54 -22.95 1.87 16.17
CA ASP A 54 -23.92 1.16 15.32
C ASP A 54 -23.63 1.35 13.82
N LYS A 55 -22.88 2.38 13.47
CA LYS A 55 -22.44 2.67 12.10
C LYS A 55 -21.08 2.07 11.75
N GLN A 56 -20.45 1.30 12.63
CA GLN A 56 -19.16 0.66 12.32
C GLN A 56 -19.11 -0.16 11.01
N GLN A 57 -20.27 -0.66 10.55
CA GLN A 57 -20.43 -1.34 9.26
C GLN A 57 -20.33 -0.42 8.03
N SER A 58 -20.52 0.90 8.17
CA SER A 58 -20.37 1.88 7.09
C SER A 58 -18.89 2.10 6.74
N ILE A 59 -18.01 1.94 7.72
CA ILE A 59 -16.57 2.21 7.62
C ILE A 59 -15.81 0.95 7.17
N LEU A 60 -16.12 -0.22 7.75
CA LEU A 60 -15.57 -1.51 7.34
C LEU A 60 -16.67 -2.58 7.44
N PRO A 61 -17.41 -2.88 6.36
CA PRO A 61 -18.57 -3.77 6.45
C PRO A 61 -18.23 -5.20 6.92
N PHE A 62 -16.99 -5.68 6.64
CA PHE A 62 -16.51 -7.05 6.84
C PHE A 62 -17.43 -8.16 6.25
N LYS A 63 -16.85 -9.28 5.82
CA LYS A 63 -17.62 -10.38 5.20
C LYS A 63 -18.67 -10.92 6.17
N THR A 64 -19.93 -10.89 5.75
CA THR A 64 -21.05 -11.52 6.48
C THR A 64 -21.06 -13.03 6.24
N GLN A 65 -21.20 -13.83 7.30
CA GLN A 65 -21.61 -15.23 7.15
C GLN A 65 -23.14 -15.28 6.99
N LYS A 66 -23.62 -16.08 6.03
CA LYS A 66 -25.05 -16.30 5.78
C LYS A 66 -25.72 -16.81 7.06
N GLY A 67 -26.76 -16.11 7.54
CA GLY A 67 -27.51 -16.48 8.75
C GLY A 67 -27.02 -15.86 10.06
N GLN A 68 -25.98 -15.00 10.05
CA GLN A 68 -25.50 -14.28 11.26
C GLN A 68 -25.46 -12.76 11.11
N GLU A 69 -26.35 -12.20 10.29
CA GLU A 69 -26.44 -10.77 9.96
C GLU A 69 -26.48 -9.85 11.20
N SER A 70 -27.15 -10.28 12.27
CA SER A 70 -27.32 -9.50 13.51
C SER A 70 -26.12 -9.51 14.46
N LYS A 71 -25.09 -10.33 14.22
CA LYS A 71 -23.84 -10.42 15.03
C LYS A 71 -22.61 -9.84 14.31
N ASN A 72 -22.79 -9.35 13.09
CA ASN A 72 -21.68 -8.96 12.22
C ASN A 72 -21.08 -7.61 12.58
N ASN A 73 -19.75 -7.57 12.48
CA ASN A 73 -18.90 -6.46 12.88
C ASN A 73 -19.13 -5.93 14.30
N LYS A 74 -19.49 -6.80 15.25
CA LYS A 74 -19.50 -6.48 16.68
C LYS A 74 -18.19 -6.95 17.30
N GLY A 75 -17.59 -6.11 18.12
CA GLY A 75 -16.44 -6.47 18.94
C GLY A 75 -16.81 -6.66 20.40
N THR A 76 -15.80 -6.95 21.18
CA THR A 76 -15.90 -7.11 22.64
C THR A 76 -15.66 -5.80 23.39
N GLY A 77 -15.45 -4.69 22.68
CA GLY A 77 -15.25 -3.37 23.26
C GLY A 77 -16.56 -2.68 23.70
N PRO A 78 -16.45 -1.46 24.26
CA PRO A 78 -17.59 -0.63 24.62
C PRO A 78 -18.57 -0.48 23.45
N ASP A 79 -19.88 -0.51 23.75
CA ASP A 79 -20.95 -0.40 22.76
C ASP A 79 -20.85 -1.39 21.58
N LYS A 80 -20.19 -2.53 21.81
CA LYS A 80 -19.91 -3.57 20.82
C LYS A 80 -19.01 -3.10 19.68
N MET A 81 -18.19 -2.08 19.93
CA MET A 81 -17.08 -1.70 19.06
C MET A 81 -16.00 -2.79 19.05
N LEU A 82 -15.23 -2.83 17.98
CA LEU A 82 -14.00 -3.58 17.91
C LEU A 82 -12.95 -3.00 18.85
N THR A 83 -12.36 -3.89 19.64
CA THR A 83 -11.09 -3.60 20.29
C THR A 83 -9.98 -3.49 19.23
N TYR A 84 -8.88 -2.81 19.57
CA TYR A 84 -7.73 -2.68 18.68
C TYR A 84 -7.23 -4.04 18.15
N THR A 85 -7.11 -5.03 19.03
CA THR A 85 -6.69 -6.38 18.64
C THR A 85 -7.65 -7.03 17.65
N GLU A 86 -8.95 -7.00 17.94
CA GLU A 86 -9.97 -7.55 17.02
C GLU A 86 -9.96 -6.82 15.67
N PHE A 87 -9.81 -5.50 15.68
CA PHE A 87 -9.74 -4.70 14.46
C PHE A 87 -8.57 -5.12 13.57
N ILE A 88 -7.35 -5.13 14.12
CA ILE A 88 -6.14 -5.42 13.38
C ILE A 88 -6.17 -6.82 12.77
N THR A 89 -6.69 -7.82 13.49
CA THR A 89 -6.80 -9.20 12.99
C THR A 89 -7.76 -9.34 11.83
N ARG A 90 -8.87 -8.59 11.84
CA ARG A 90 -9.87 -8.64 10.77
C ARG A 90 -9.36 -8.08 9.44
N LEU A 91 -8.36 -7.19 9.46
CA LEU A 91 -7.82 -6.60 8.23
C LEU A 91 -7.14 -7.60 7.30
N ASP A 92 -6.60 -8.70 7.83
CA ASP A 92 -5.96 -9.78 7.06
C ASP A 92 -6.85 -11.03 6.96
N ASP A 93 -8.00 -11.08 7.65
CA ASP A 93 -8.86 -12.26 7.74
C ASP A 93 -8.12 -13.51 8.27
N LYS A 94 -7.13 -13.28 9.15
CA LYS A 94 -6.30 -14.32 9.77
C LYS A 94 -6.38 -14.22 11.29
N PRO A 95 -6.40 -15.37 12.01
CA PRO A 95 -6.29 -15.35 13.45
C PRO A 95 -4.92 -14.79 13.87
N LEU A 96 -4.84 -14.25 15.09
CA LEU A 96 -3.54 -13.99 15.68
C LEU A 96 -2.74 -15.28 15.82
N PRO A 97 -1.40 -15.20 15.73
CA PRO A 97 -0.56 -16.28 16.22
C PRO A 97 -0.90 -16.63 17.69
N PRO A 98 -0.90 -17.91 18.10
CA PRO A 98 -1.37 -18.35 19.42
C PRO A 98 -0.64 -17.72 20.61
N ASP A 99 0.60 -17.28 20.38
CA ASP A 99 1.51 -16.66 21.34
C ASP A 99 1.36 -15.13 21.42
N VAL A 100 0.58 -14.53 20.52
CA VAL A 100 0.34 -13.09 20.50
C VAL A 100 -0.82 -12.77 21.46
N GLY A 101 -0.48 -12.06 22.54
CA GLY A 101 -1.46 -11.54 23.49
C GLY A 101 -2.25 -10.34 22.95
N LYS A 102 -2.72 -9.50 23.87
CA LYS A 102 -3.45 -8.26 23.52
C LYS A 102 -2.49 -7.24 22.91
N LEU A 103 -2.75 -6.86 21.66
CA LEU A 103 -2.08 -5.74 21.01
C LEU A 103 -2.53 -4.42 21.64
N THR A 104 -1.67 -3.41 21.65
CA THR A 104 -1.99 -2.10 22.23
C THR A 104 -2.00 -0.99 21.15
N PRO A 105 -3.01 -0.10 21.08
CA PRO A 105 -3.04 0.96 20.07
C PRO A 105 -2.01 2.06 20.38
N PRO A 106 -1.68 2.94 19.41
CA PRO A 106 -1.04 4.21 19.74
C PRO A 106 -1.98 5.10 20.57
N GLY A 107 -1.43 5.97 21.43
CA GLY A 107 -2.17 6.76 22.42
C GLY A 107 -1.67 6.54 23.85
N ASP A 108 -2.18 7.33 24.80
CA ASP A 108 -1.81 7.27 26.24
C ASP A 108 -0.29 7.25 26.51
N GLY A 109 0.46 8.07 25.75
CA GLY A 109 1.92 8.16 25.83
C GLY A 109 2.69 7.17 24.95
N ARG A 110 2.01 6.25 24.27
CA ARG A 110 2.60 5.33 23.29
C ARG A 110 2.60 5.95 21.89
N SER A 111 3.76 5.89 21.22
CA SER A 111 3.91 6.42 19.86
C SER A 111 3.36 5.46 18.78
N VAL A 112 3.11 6.00 17.59
CA VAL A 112 2.79 5.21 16.38
C VAL A 112 3.91 4.21 16.08
N THR A 113 5.18 4.61 16.22
CA THR A 113 6.34 3.75 15.96
C THR A 113 6.39 2.55 16.91
N ASP A 114 6.03 2.73 18.18
CA ASP A 114 5.97 1.62 19.14
C ASP A 114 4.86 0.64 18.79
N ALA A 115 3.70 1.14 18.34
CA ALA A 115 2.59 0.31 17.88
C ALA A 115 2.98 -0.48 16.61
N VAL A 116 3.63 0.16 15.65
CA VAL A 116 4.18 -0.50 14.45
C VAL A 116 5.19 -1.59 14.82
N SER A 117 6.11 -1.31 15.72
CA SER A 117 7.13 -2.27 16.17
C SER A 117 6.50 -3.52 16.79
N GLU A 118 5.41 -3.36 17.54
CA GLU A 118 4.63 -4.49 18.07
C GLU A 118 3.95 -5.30 16.96
N LEU A 119 3.35 -4.63 15.95
CA LEU A 119 2.73 -5.35 14.82
C LEU A 119 3.78 -6.18 14.06
N ILE A 120 4.97 -5.64 13.82
CA ILE A 120 6.07 -6.34 13.15
C ILE A 120 6.55 -7.52 13.98
N LYS A 121 6.82 -7.30 15.27
CA LYS A 121 7.26 -8.36 16.20
C LYS A 121 6.28 -9.53 16.22
N ASN A 122 4.99 -9.22 16.21
CA ASN A 122 3.91 -10.20 16.23
C ASN A 122 3.50 -10.71 14.84
N LYS A 123 4.21 -10.31 13.77
CA LYS A 123 3.96 -10.70 12.38
C LYS A 123 2.53 -10.40 11.89
N VAL A 124 1.93 -9.32 12.39
CA VAL A 124 0.56 -8.87 12.05
C VAL A 124 0.61 -7.75 11.00
N THR A 125 1.36 -8.00 9.93
CA THR A 125 1.73 -6.99 8.92
C THR A 125 1.49 -7.46 7.49
N GLY A 126 0.70 -8.52 7.28
CA GLY A 126 0.38 -9.07 5.96
C GLY A 126 -0.27 -8.06 5.00
N GLU A 127 -0.57 -8.46 3.78
CA GLU A 127 -1.34 -7.60 2.88
C GLU A 127 -2.77 -7.39 3.41
N LEU A 128 -3.35 -6.21 3.15
CA LEU A 128 -4.74 -5.94 3.50
C LEU A 128 -5.67 -6.75 2.59
N ASN A 129 -6.58 -7.54 3.17
CA ASN A 129 -7.59 -8.22 2.38
C ASN A 129 -8.76 -7.28 2.08
N ILE A 130 -8.61 -6.48 1.02
CA ILE A 130 -9.56 -5.43 0.65
C ILE A 130 -10.98 -5.94 0.45
N ILE A 131 -11.14 -7.16 -0.07
CA ILE A 131 -12.46 -7.77 -0.31
C ILE A 131 -13.09 -8.27 0.99
N THR A 132 -12.28 -8.64 1.99
CA THR A 132 -12.79 -8.88 3.34
C THR A 132 -13.15 -7.58 4.02
N ILE A 133 -12.35 -6.51 3.86
CA ILE A 133 -12.61 -5.20 4.47
C ILE A 133 -13.87 -4.53 3.89
N ASP A 134 -13.99 -4.45 2.57
CA ASP A 134 -15.17 -3.93 1.86
C ASP A 134 -15.69 -4.96 0.83
N PRO A 135 -16.60 -5.86 1.24
CA PRO A 135 -17.18 -6.87 0.35
C PRO A 135 -17.95 -6.28 -0.84
N SER A 136 -18.34 -5.00 -0.81
CA SER A 136 -19.00 -4.37 -1.95
C SER A 136 -18.09 -4.23 -3.17
N LEU A 137 -16.76 -4.33 -2.96
CA LEU A 137 -15.76 -4.35 -4.03
C LEU A 137 -15.58 -5.73 -4.66
N ARG A 138 -16.20 -6.78 -4.10
CA ARG A 138 -16.12 -8.15 -4.64
C ARG A 138 -16.76 -8.22 -6.03
N GLY A 139 -16.04 -8.85 -6.95
CA GLY A 139 -16.54 -9.12 -8.29
C GLY A 139 -16.78 -7.85 -9.12
N LYS A 140 -16.26 -6.69 -8.71
CA LYS A 140 -16.29 -5.47 -9.53
C LYS A 140 -15.22 -5.54 -10.61
N ASN A 141 -15.53 -5.01 -11.79
CA ASN A 141 -14.58 -4.89 -12.87
C ASN A 141 -13.99 -3.47 -12.89
N TYR A 142 -12.66 -3.37 -12.98
CA TYR A 142 -11.91 -2.12 -13.02
C TYR A 142 -11.24 -1.89 -14.38
N ASN A 143 -11.37 -2.85 -15.30
CA ASN A 143 -10.80 -2.75 -16.64
C ASN A 143 -11.78 -2.04 -17.59
N LYS A 144 -11.21 -1.40 -18.62
CA LYS A 144 -11.99 -0.78 -19.71
C LYS A 144 -12.96 -1.83 -20.30
N PRO A 145 -14.26 -1.53 -20.40
CA PRO A 145 -15.20 -2.44 -21.05
C PRO A 145 -14.82 -2.58 -22.54
N PRO A 146 -15.02 -3.77 -23.15
CA PRO A 146 -14.68 -3.99 -24.55
C PRO A 146 -15.41 -2.99 -25.46
N GLU A 147 -14.66 -2.36 -26.37
CA GLU A 147 -15.19 -1.47 -27.40
C GLU A 147 -15.90 -2.31 -28.46
N SER A 148 -17.23 -2.23 -28.53
CA SER A 148 -18.12 -2.83 -29.55
C SER A 148 -18.38 -4.36 -29.46
N GLY A 149 -19.67 -4.72 -29.41
CA GLY A 149 -20.10 -6.12 -29.53
C GLY A 149 -21.46 -6.47 -28.91
N GLY A 150 -22.46 -5.59 -29.01
CA GLY A 150 -23.86 -5.93 -28.72
C GLY A 150 -24.35 -5.44 -27.37
N GLY A 151 -25.41 -4.63 -27.42
CA GLY A 151 -26.17 -4.16 -26.26
C GLY A 151 -26.90 -5.29 -25.53
N LYS A 152 -26.16 -6.27 -25.00
CA LYS A 152 -26.68 -7.08 -23.91
C LYS A 152 -26.78 -6.14 -22.71
N LYS A 153 -27.99 -5.62 -22.50
CA LYS A 153 -28.40 -5.10 -21.19
C LYS A 153 -27.81 -6.04 -20.14
N PRO A 154 -27.05 -5.54 -19.14
CA PRO A 154 -26.57 -6.40 -18.08
C PRO A 154 -27.77 -7.18 -17.56
N GLY A 155 -27.67 -8.51 -17.65
CA GLY A 155 -28.76 -9.39 -17.24
C GLY A 155 -29.18 -9.00 -15.83
N THR A 156 -30.49 -9.01 -15.58
CA THR A 156 -31.13 -8.75 -14.29
C THR A 156 -30.63 -9.65 -13.15
N ASN A 157 -29.75 -10.61 -13.45
CA ASN A 157 -29.00 -11.41 -12.50
C ASN A 157 -27.58 -10.84 -12.27
N GLY A 158 -27.49 -9.82 -11.41
CA GLY A 158 -26.28 -9.56 -10.62
C GLY A 158 -24.98 -9.25 -11.36
N GLY A 159 -25.03 -8.76 -12.60
CA GLY A 159 -23.85 -8.39 -13.38
C GLY A 159 -23.00 -7.36 -12.63
N SER A 160 -21.72 -7.69 -12.44
CA SER A 160 -20.70 -6.85 -11.82
C SER A 160 -20.78 -5.40 -12.30
N ARG A 161 -21.26 -4.47 -11.45
CA ARG A 161 -21.19 -3.03 -11.75
C ARG A 161 -19.73 -2.68 -12.03
N SER A 162 -19.44 -2.17 -13.24
CA SER A 162 -18.11 -1.68 -13.57
C SER A 162 -17.78 -0.48 -12.69
N LEU A 163 -16.58 -0.45 -12.14
CA LEU A 163 -15.97 0.68 -11.43
C LEU A 163 -14.82 1.28 -12.24
N TYR A 164 -14.72 0.94 -13.53
CA TYR A 164 -13.78 1.58 -14.46
C TYR A 164 -14.09 3.07 -14.58
N ASP A 165 -13.07 3.90 -14.39
CA ASP A 165 -13.12 5.34 -14.64
C ASP A 165 -12.15 5.65 -15.79
N PRO A 166 -12.63 6.15 -16.95
CA PRO A 166 -11.74 6.51 -18.04
C PRO A 166 -10.75 7.64 -17.70
N LYS A 167 -11.03 8.46 -16.68
CA LYS A 167 -10.10 9.49 -16.19
C LYS A 167 -9.03 8.92 -15.25
N ASP A 168 -9.27 7.74 -14.68
CA ASP A 168 -8.39 7.05 -13.75
C ASP A 168 -8.47 5.52 -13.99
N PRO A 169 -7.94 5.04 -15.13
CA PRO A 169 -8.15 3.67 -15.59
C PRO A 169 -7.35 2.61 -14.81
N TYR A 170 -6.51 3.04 -13.85
CA TYR A 170 -5.63 2.18 -13.07
C TYR A 170 -6.09 2.02 -11.62
N ARG A 171 -7.37 2.35 -11.35
CA ARG A 171 -7.99 2.08 -10.07
C ARG A 171 -8.00 0.59 -9.77
N THR A 172 -7.75 0.27 -8.51
CA THR A 172 -7.87 -1.09 -7.96
C THR A 172 -8.89 -1.08 -6.84
N PRO A 173 -9.35 -2.25 -6.35
CA PRO A 173 -10.13 -2.30 -5.11
C PRO A 173 -9.46 -1.53 -3.96
N TYR A 174 -8.14 -1.65 -3.85
CA TYR A 174 -7.34 -0.94 -2.84
C TYR A 174 -7.52 0.57 -2.98
N THR A 175 -7.23 1.15 -4.15
CA THR A 175 -7.28 2.61 -4.32
C THR A 175 -8.71 3.14 -4.12
N VAL A 176 -9.72 2.41 -4.56
CA VAL A 176 -11.13 2.80 -4.37
C VAL A 176 -11.53 2.80 -2.89
N LEU A 177 -11.08 1.82 -2.10
CA LEU A 177 -11.34 1.80 -0.66
C LEU A 177 -10.72 3.03 0.01
N PHE A 178 -9.44 3.30 -0.26
CA PHE A 178 -8.74 4.42 0.36
C PHE A 178 -9.29 5.78 -0.09
N ASP A 179 -9.62 5.97 -1.37
CA ASP A 179 -10.27 7.19 -1.85
C ASP A 179 -11.63 7.42 -1.15
N LYS A 180 -12.43 6.36 -0.97
CA LYS A 180 -13.71 6.42 -0.25
C LYS A 180 -13.50 6.83 1.21
N LEU A 181 -12.51 6.23 1.87
CA LEU A 181 -12.17 6.58 3.24
C LEU A 181 -11.72 8.04 3.30
N GLU A 182 -10.75 8.48 2.49
CA GLU A 182 -10.31 9.88 2.46
C GLU A 182 -11.46 10.86 2.29
N ASN A 183 -12.34 10.62 1.33
CA ASN A 183 -13.51 11.46 1.10
C ASN A 183 -14.44 11.55 2.33
N SER A 184 -14.60 10.47 3.10
CA SER A 184 -15.35 10.51 4.37
C SER A 184 -14.64 11.34 5.45
N LEU A 185 -13.32 11.22 5.60
CA LEU A 185 -12.59 12.04 6.59
C LEU A 185 -12.65 13.51 6.21
N SER A 186 -12.49 13.84 4.93
CA SER A 186 -12.59 15.21 4.49
C SER A 186 -13.94 15.82 4.87
N LYS A 187 -15.04 15.07 4.68
CA LYS A 187 -16.38 15.51 5.12
C LYS A 187 -16.46 15.73 6.63
N TYR A 188 -15.91 14.82 7.43
CA TYR A 188 -15.89 14.99 8.89
C TYR A 188 -15.08 16.23 9.30
N ARG A 189 -13.96 16.50 8.62
CA ARG A 189 -13.06 17.63 8.90
C ARG A 189 -13.62 19.00 8.53
N LEU A 190 -14.60 19.05 7.63
CA LEU A 190 -15.31 20.28 7.26
C LEU A 190 -16.44 20.64 8.22
N ASP A 191 -16.77 19.76 9.17
CA ASP A 191 -17.81 19.98 10.16
C ASP A 191 -17.18 20.26 11.53
N ASP A 192 -17.27 21.52 11.97
CA ASP A 192 -16.63 22.01 13.21
C ASP A 192 -17.03 21.22 14.46
N LYS A 193 -18.22 20.59 14.46
CA LYS A 193 -18.67 19.77 15.59
C LYS A 193 -17.76 18.55 15.83
N ASN A 194 -17.05 18.11 14.80
CA ASN A 194 -16.18 16.94 14.85
C ASN A 194 -14.73 17.29 15.24
N LYS A 195 -14.41 18.59 15.37
CA LYS A 195 -13.02 19.07 15.51
C LYS A 195 -12.27 18.39 16.65
N ALA A 196 -12.87 18.32 17.85
CA ALA A 196 -12.23 17.73 19.02
C ALA A 196 -11.90 16.23 18.83
N VAL A 197 -12.79 15.48 18.16
CA VAL A 197 -12.55 14.06 17.83
C VAL A 197 -11.40 13.96 16.83
N ILE A 198 -11.42 14.76 15.77
CA ILE A 198 -10.39 14.73 14.73
C ILE A 198 -9.02 15.11 15.28
N ASP A 199 -8.93 16.20 16.06
CA ASP A 199 -7.67 16.69 16.63
C ASP A 199 -6.96 15.62 17.49
N LYS A 200 -7.74 14.75 18.17
CA LYS A 200 -7.20 13.63 18.96
C LYS A 200 -6.45 12.60 18.11
N HIS A 201 -6.83 12.44 16.84
CA HIS A 201 -6.35 11.36 15.97
C HIS A 201 -5.48 11.86 14.80
N ILE A 202 -5.51 13.16 14.50
CA ILE A 202 -4.91 13.74 13.29
C ILE A 202 -3.39 13.55 13.22
N GLU A 203 -2.68 13.69 14.35
CA GLU A 203 -1.22 13.56 14.38
C GLU A 203 -0.78 12.10 14.14
N ASN A 204 -1.52 11.11 14.66
CA ASN A 204 -1.26 9.71 14.36
C ASN A 204 -1.49 9.40 12.89
N LEU A 205 -2.58 9.91 12.31
CA LEU A 205 -2.87 9.73 10.89
C LEU A 205 -1.80 10.39 9.99
N LYS A 206 -1.32 11.60 10.33
CA LYS A 206 -0.22 12.28 9.63
C LYS A 206 1.07 11.46 9.69
N ALA A 207 1.41 10.93 10.86
CA ALA A 207 2.59 10.09 11.02
C ALA A 207 2.49 8.82 10.16
N CYS A 208 1.32 8.18 10.14
CA CYS A 208 1.10 6.97 9.34
C CYS A 208 1.13 7.24 7.83
N SER A 209 0.47 8.29 7.34
CA SER A 209 0.43 8.59 5.91
C SER A 209 1.80 9.01 5.39
N LYS A 210 2.53 9.86 6.12
CA LYS A 210 3.90 10.26 5.78
C LYS A 210 4.84 9.05 5.69
N ALA A 211 4.84 8.18 6.71
CA ALA A 211 5.65 6.97 6.70
C ALA A 211 5.29 6.05 5.52
N THR A 212 4.01 5.89 5.24
CA THR A 212 3.54 5.05 4.12
C THR A 212 3.97 5.61 2.76
N VAL A 213 3.85 6.93 2.54
CA VAL A 213 4.32 7.60 1.31
C VAL A 213 5.82 7.39 1.12
N GLN A 214 6.60 7.60 2.18
CA GLN A 214 8.05 7.47 2.13
C GLN A 214 8.47 6.03 1.83
N LEU A 215 7.99 5.05 2.59
CA LEU A 215 8.31 3.64 2.38
C LEU A 215 7.91 3.15 0.98
N ARG A 216 6.74 3.58 0.48
CA ARG A 216 6.31 3.25 -0.89
C ARG A 216 7.19 3.91 -1.94
N ALA A 217 7.65 5.15 -1.72
CA ALA A 217 8.57 5.83 -2.63
C ALA A 217 9.95 5.14 -2.65
N GLU A 218 10.49 4.79 -1.49
CA GLU A 218 11.75 4.05 -1.33
C GLU A 218 11.67 2.68 -2.02
N LYS A 219 10.56 1.95 -1.82
CA LYS A 219 10.31 0.67 -2.52
C LYS A 219 10.14 0.83 -4.02
N THR A 220 9.60 1.96 -4.48
CA THR A 220 9.55 2.28 -5.92
C THR A 220 10.95 2.38 -6.50
N MET A 221 11.90 2.98 -5.79
CA MET A 221 13.29 3.09 -6.25
C MET A 221 13.99 1.73 -6.30
N ASP A 222 13.78 0.86 -5.31
CA ASP A 222 14.22 -0.53 -5.36
C ASP A 222 13.67 -1.26 -6.59
N PHE A 223 12.36 -1.14 -6.84
CA PHE A 223 11.71 -1.76 -8.00
C PHE A 223 12.26 -1.22 -9.33
N VAL A 224 12.43 0.09 -9.46
CA VAL A 224 12.94 0.72 -10.67
C VAL A 224 14.40 0.34 -10.92
N ALA A 225 15.25 0.35 -9.89
CA ALA A 225 16.65 -0.07 -10.01
C ALA A 225 16.74 -1.53 -10.51
N LYS A 226 15.95 -2.43 -9.92
CA LYS A 226 15.86 -3.83 -10.37
C LYS A 226 15.37 -3.95 -11.81
N LYS A 227 14.36 -3.18 -12.20
CA LYS A 227 13.81 -3.19 -13.56
C LYS A 227 14.82 -2.66 -14.59
N LEU A 228 15.57 -1.62 -14.27
CA LEU A 228 16.63 -1.11 -15.13
C LEU A 228 17.73 -2.18 -15.31
N ALA A 229 18.15 -2.83 -14.22
CA ALA A 229 19.21 -3.84 -14.25
C ALA A 229 18.78 -5.17 -14.90
N ALA A 230 17.51 -5.55 -14.79
CA ALA A 230 17.00 -6.83 -15.29
C ALA A 230 17.24 -7.00 -16.79
N PRO A 231 17.50 -8.24 -17.28
CA PRO A 231 17.67 -8.51 -18.70
C PRO A 231 16.48 -8.04 -19.54
N VAL A 232 16.74 -7.71 -20.81
CA VAL A 232 15.69 -7.33 -21.77
C VAL A 232 14.66 -8.44 -21.96
N ALA A 233 15.09 -9.71 -21.90
CA ALA A 233 14.21 -10.87 -21.97
C ALA A 233 13.16 -10.90 -20.83
N ASP A 234 13.47 -10.29 -19.68
CA ASP A 234 12.59 -10.21 -18.52
C ASP A 234 11.81 -8.87 -18.46
N GLY A 235 11.84 -8.09 -19.54
CA GLY A 235 11.20 -6.78 -19.63
C GLY A 235 11.95 -5.65 -18.90
N GLY A 236 13.24 -5.86 -18.61
CA GLY A 236 14.15 -4.82 -18.13
C GLY A 236 14.96 -4.15 -19.24
N LEU A 237 16.01 -3.39 -18.88
CA LEU A 237 16.90 -2.73 -19.84
C LEU A 237 18.31 -3.34 -19.92
N GLY A 238 18.65 -4.25 -19.00
CA GLY A 238 19.97 -4.90 -18.94
C GLY A 238 21.12 -3.91 -18.77
N ILE A 239 20.89 -2.79 -18.07
CA ILE A 239 21.89 -1.74 -17.87
C ILE A 239 22.61 -1.89 -16.53
N ASP A 240 23.85 -1.41 -16.48
CA ASP A 240 24.64 -1.32 -15.25
C ASP A 240 24.19 -0.12 -14.41
N VAL A 241 23.34 -0.37 -13.41
CA VAL A 241 22.77 0.70 -12.56
C VAL A 241 23.76 1.04 -11.44
N ARG A 242 24.21 2.30 -11.41
CA ARG A 242 25.09 2.82 -10.36
C ARG A 242 24.24 3.32 -9.20
N LEU A 243 24.46 2.73 -8.03
CA LEU A 243 23.61 2.91 -6.86
C LEU A 243 24.42 3.42 -5.67
N THR A 244 23.83 4.33 -4.91
CA THR A 244 24.20 4.61 -3.53
C THR A 244 23.10 4.08 -2.62
N TRP A 245 23.47 3.53 -1.46
CA TRP A 245 22.50 3.02 -0.48
C TRP A 245 22.30 4.05 0.62
N LYS A 246 21.04 4.46 0.83
CA LYS A 246 20.65 5.45 1.84
C LYS A 246 19.85 4.81 2.95
N ASP A 247 20.06 5.30 4.16
CA ASP A 247 19.20 4.97 5.31
C ASP A 247 17.85 5.67 5.14
N SER A 248 16.76 4.93 5.36
CA SER A 248 15.43 5.51 5.49
C SER A 248 15.34 6.36 6.76
N THR A 249 14.53 7.41 6.74
CA THR A 249 14.22 8.17 7.96
C THR A 249 13.09 7.52 8.77
N ILE A 250 12.46 6.46 8.26
CA ILE A 250 11.44 5.71 8.98
C ILE A 250 12.11 4.65 9.86
N PRO A 251 11.92 4.68 11.19
CA PRO A 251 12.53 3.71 12.09
C PRO A 251 12.17 2.26 11.72
N GLY A 252 13.19 1.41 11.62
CA GLY A 252 13.04 -0.01 11.33
C GLY A 252 12.91 -0.35 9.84
N ALA A 253 12.99 0.62 8.93
CA ALA A 253 13.04 0.37 7.50
C ALA A 253 14.47 0.01 7.04
N ASP A 254 14.58 -0.79 5.98
CA ASP A 254 15.87 -1.12 5.39
C ASP A 254 16.46 0.06 4.61
N LYS A 255 17.75 -0.07 4.26
CA LYS A 255 18.37 0.86 3.32
C LYS A 255 17.73 0.73 1.95
N TYR A 256 17.56 1.85 1.26
CA TYR A 256 17.01 1.89 -0.09
C TYR A 256 18.05 2.37 -1.10
N PRO A 257 17.95 1.93 -2.37
CA PRO A 257 18.87 2.37 -3.41
C PRO A 257 18.45 3.73 -3.97
N GLU A 258 19.43 4.61 -4.16
CA GLU A 258 19.33 5.83 -4.96
C GLU A 258 20.19 5.67 -6.21
N ILE A 259 19.62 6.02 -7.36
CA ILE A 259 20.29 5.88 -8.66
C ILE A 259 21.16 7.11 -8.91
N ASP A 260 22.46 6.91 -9.10
CA ASP A 260 23.32 7.95 -9.68
C ASP A 260 23.03 8.04 -11.18
N PHE A 261 22.16 8.99 -11.56
CA PHE A 261 21.77 9.17 -12.96
C PHE A 261 22.94 9.56 -13.86
N LYS A 262 23.96 10.24 -13.34
CA LYS A 262 25.11 10.65 -14.13
C LYS A 262 25.95 9.43 -14.44
N GLU A 263 26.39 8.70 -13.43
CA GLU A 263 27.24 7.53 -13.62
C GLU A 263 26.51 6.39 -14.33
N THR A 264 25.23 6.16 -14.02
CA THR A 264 24.40 5.16 -14.70
C THR A 264 24.26 5.48 -16.18
N TYR A 265 24.03 6.75 -16.54
CA TYR A 265 23.92 7.14 -17.96
C TYR A 265 25.25 6.97 -18.69
N GLU A 266 26.35 7.47 -18.11
CA GLU A 266 27.68 7.40 -18.72
C GLU A 266 28.14 5.95 -18.96
N ALA A 267 27.84 5.04 -18.02
CA ALA A 267 28.18 3.62 -18.15
C ALA A 267 27.35 2.88 -19.23
N ASN A 268 26.21 3.42 -19.65
CA ASN A 268 25.23 2.71 -20.48
C ASN A 268 24.75 3.47 -21.72
N LYS A 269 25.50 4.48 -22.18
CA LYS A 269 25.10 5.38 -23.30
C LYS A 269 24.47 4.65 -24.49
N GLU A 270 25.16 3.64 -25.03
CA GLU A 270 24.68 2.92 -26.22
C GLU A 270 23.41 2.10 -25.93
N LYS A 271 23.35 1.40 -24.78
CA LYS A 271 22.16 0.61 -24.39
C LYS A 271 20.95 1.51 -24.19
N LEU A 272 21.12 2.65 -23.50
CA LEU A 272 20.06 3.61 -23.24
C LEU A 272 19.58 4.28 -24.52
N LYS A 273 20.50 4.63 -25.43
CA LYS A 273 20.16 5.16 -26.76
C LYS A 273 19.35 4.15 -27.58
N ASN A 274 19.76 2.88 -27.57
CA ASN A 274 19.04 1.80 -28.25
C ASN A 274 17.66 1.53 -27.63
N ALA A 275 17.52 1.72 -26.32
CA ALA A 275 16.22 1.67 -25.64
C ALA A 275 15.33 2.89 -25.94
N GLY A 276 15.86 3.94 -26.57
CA GLY A 276 15.09 5.12 -27.00
C GLY A 276 15.29 6.38 -26.14
N PHE A 277 16.18 6.35 -25.14
CA PHE A 277 16.55 7.53 -24.36
C PHE A 277 17.54 8.41 -25.13
N LYS A 278 17.30 9.72 -25.21
CA LYS A 278 18.19 10.62 -25.98
C LYS A 278 19.36 11.15 -25.15
N ASN A 279 19.16 11.30 -23.84
CA ASN A 279 20.10 11.93 -22.94
C ASN A 279 19.81 11.52 -21.48
N ARG A 280 20.68 11.93 -20.55
CA ARG A 280 20.52 11.67 -19.12
C ARG A 280 19.19 12.17 -18.56
N LYS A 281 18.73 13.36 -18.98
CA LYS A 281 17.48 13.94 -18.50
C LYS A 281 16.29 13.06 -18.85
N ASP A 282 16.25 12.47 -20.04
CA ASP A 282 15.19 11.54 -20.43
C ASP A 282 15.13 10.32 -19.49
N VAL A 283 16.29 9.79 -19.05
CA VAL A 283 16.36 8.67 -18.09
C VAL A 283 15.89 9.12 -16.70
N THR A 284 16.35 10.27 -16.22
CA THR A 284 15.91 10.85 -14.95
C THR A 284 14.40 11.10 -14.95
N ASP A 285 13.84 11.65 -16.03
CA ASP A 285 12.42 11.91 -16.15
C ASP A 285 11.61 10.60 -16.16
N TRP A 286 12.10 9.57 -16.85
CA TRP A 286 11.44 8.26 -16.87
C TRP A 286 11.41 7.58 -15.49
N VAL A 287 12.52 7.63 -14.74
CA VAL A 287 12.60 7.08 -13.38
C VAL A 287 11.74 7.86 -12.41
N THR A 288 11.80 9.20 -12.45
CA THR A 288 11.05 10.06 -11.53
C THR A 288 9.55 10.05 -11.78
N ARG A 289 9.12 9.78 -13.03
CA ARG A 289 7.72 9.63 -13.44
C ARG A 289 7.31 8.18 -13.64
N PHE A 290 8.00 7.25 -12.99
CA PHE A 290 7.76 5.82 -13.17
C PHE A 290 6.28 5.46 -12.96
N GLY A 291 5.63 4.96 -14.01
CA GLY A 291 4.23 4.57 -14.00
C GLY A 291 3.22 5.73 -14.05
N ASP A 292 3.65 6.97 -14.26
CA ASP A 292 2.74 8.10 -14.48
C ASP A 292 2.08 7.96 -15.87
N PRO A 293 0.75 7.77 -15.95
CA PRO A 293 0.08 7.60 -17.23
C PRO A 293 0.00 8.87 -18.08
N LYS A 294 0.29 10.04 -17.50
CA LYS A 294 0.38 11.31 -18.24
C LYS A 294 1.77 11.53 -18.83
N TYR A 295 2.75 10.70 -18.47
CA TYR A 295 4.11 10.83 -19.00
C TYR A 295 4.20 10.23 -20.42
N ALA A 296 4.39 11.10 -21.40
CA ALA A 296 4.58 10.73 -22.81
C ALA A 296 6.04 10.39 -23.15
N GLY A 297 6.70 9.62 -22.27
CA GLY A 297 8.06 9.13 -22.51
C GLY A 297 8.13 8.16 -23.68
N LYS A 298 9.29 8.07 -24.33
CA LYS A 298 9.51 7.10 -25.44
C LYS A 298 9.55 5.65 -25.00
N VAL A 299 9.97 5.41 -23.75
CA VAL A 299 10.05 4.06 -23.18
C VAL A 299 8.79 3.82 -22.38
N GLU A 300 7.95 2.93 -22.88
CA GLU A 300 6.67 2.63 -22.26
C GLU A 300 6.84 1.91 -20.92
N PHE A 301 5.92 2.18 -20.01
CA PHE A 301 5.82 1.43 -18.77
C PHE A 301 5.00 0.16 -18.98
N GLY A 302 5.40 -0.91 -18.29
CA GLY A 302 4.58 -2.12 -18.22
C GLY A 302 3.34 -1.92 -17.34
N PRO A 303 2.26 -2.72 -17.52
CA PRO A 303 0.98 -2.54 -16.82
C PRO A 303 1.09 -2.42 -15.29
N GLY A 304 2.00 -3.18 -14.66
CA GLY A 304 2.22 -3.14 -13.22
C GLY A 304 2.73 -1.79 -12.68
N ALA A 305 3.43 -1.01 -13.52
CA ALA A 305 3.95 0.30 -13.12
C ALA A 305 2.81 1.31 -12.84
N PHE A 306 1.75 1.28 -13.66
CA PHE A 306 0.61 2.19 -13.49
C PHE A 306 -0.16 1.91 -12.19
N SER A 307 -0.33 0.63 -11.84
CA SER A 307 -0.98 0.25 -10.57
C SER A 307 -0.14 0.67 -9.35
N HIS A 308 1.18 0.52 -9.44
CA HIS A 308 2.10 0.96 -8.40
C HIS A 308 2.09 2.49 -8.21
N PHE A 309 2.18 3.22 -9.33
CA PHE A 309 2.07 4.68 -9.34
C PHE A 309 0.75 5.15 -8.74
N ARG A 310 -0.38 4.57 -9.14
CA ARG A 310 -1.69 4.95 -8.62
C ARG A 310 -1.84 4.69 -7.13
N THR A 311 -1.22 3.63 -6.61
CA THR A 311 -1.18 3.35 -5.18
C THR A 311 -0.39 4.44 -4.43
N LEU A 312 0.79 4.83 -4.94
CA LEU A 312 1.57 5.92 -4.35
C LEU A 312 0.83 7.27 -4.42
N VAL A 313 0.13 7.56 -5.52
CA VAL A 313 -0.73 8.75 -5.66
C VAL A 313 -1.84 8.76 -4.62
N THR A 314 -2.48 7.61 -4.35
CA THR A 314 -3.51 7.48 -3.30
C THR A 314 -2.98 7.95 -1.96
N TRP A 315 -1.80 7.49 -1.57
CA TRP A 315 -1.19 7.84 -0.30
C TRP A 315 -0.67 9.28 -0.25
N ARG A 316 -0.16 9.81 -1.37
CA ARG A 316 0.22 11.23 -1.47
C ARG A 316 -0.99 12.15 -1.35
N ASP A 317 -2.13 11.78 -1.93
CA ASP A 317 -3.38 12.54 -1.78
C ASP A 317 -3.87 12.49 -0.33
N ALA A 318 -3.86 11.31 0.31
CA ALA A 318 -4.16 11.15 1.73
C ALA A 318 -3.25 12.02 2.62
N GLU A 319 -1.93 11.95 2.42
CA GLU A 319 -0.95 12.77 3.14
C GLU A 319 -1.15 14.27 2.89
N HIS A 320 -1.41 14.66 1.64
CA HIS A 320 -1.63 16.06 1.31
C HIS A 320 -2.88 16.60 2.02
N ARG A 321 -4.03 15.92 1.84
CA ARG A 321 -5.32 16.34 2.39
C ARG A 321 -5.29 16.41 3.90
N ILE A 322 -4.63 15.46 4.56
CA ILE A 322 -4.57 15.46 6.03
C ILE A 322 -3.77 16.64 6.62
N ASN A 323 -2.83 17.17 5.84
CA ASN A 323 -2.03 18.33 6.22
C ASN A 323 -2.69 19.68 5.88
N LEU A 324 -3.73 19.70 5.05
CA LEU A 324 -4.53 20.91 4.81
C LEU A 324 -5.30 21.32 6.07
N SER A 325 -5.47 22.61 6.31
CA SER A 325 -6.49 23.11 7.25
C SER A 325 -7.91 22.82 6.75
N ALA A 326 -8.93 22.94 7.62
CA ALA A 326 -10.32 22.79 7.21
C ALA A 326 -10.72 23.79 6.11
N ALA A 327 -10.22 25.03 6.18
CA ALA A 327 -10.46 26.06 5.17
C ALA A 327 -9.85 25.70 3.81
N GLU A 328 -8.59 25.24 3.78
CA GLU A 328 -7.92 24.81 2.55
C GLU A 328 -8.55 23.54 1.97
N LEU A 329 -8.99 22.62 2.84
CA LEU A 329 -9.68 21.42 2.41
C LEU A 329 -11.03 21.75 1.74
N GLY A 330 -11.74 22.77 2.22
CA GLY A 330 -13.02 23.21 1.66
C GLY A 330 -12.91 23.85 0.27
N THR A 331 -11.72 24.34 -0.10
CA THR A 331 -11.44 24.87 -1.46
C THR A 331 -10.83 23.82 -2.38
N CYS A 332 -10.35 22.71 -1.84
CA CYS A 332 -9.89 21.57 -2.61
C CYS A 332 -11.10 20.92 -3.29
N LYS A 333 -11.14 20.92 -4.63
CA LYS A 333 -12.20 20.22 -5.36
C LYS A 333 -12.08 18.73 -5.03
N LEU A 334 -13.11 18.18 -4.39
CA LEU A 334 -13.35 16.74 -4.33
C LEU A 334 -13.70 16.30 -5.76
N GLU A 335 -12.69 16.04 -6.59
CA GLU A 335 -12.89 15.55 -7.96
C GLU A 335 -13.45 14.13 -8.01
#